data_AF-A0A7K9YQ20-F1
#
_entry.id   AF-A0A7K9YQ20-F1
#
_cell.length_a   1.000
_cell.length_b   1.000
_cell.length_c   1.000
_cell.angle_alpha   90.00
_cell.angle_beta   90.00
_cell.angle_gamma   90.00
#
_symmetry.space_group_name_H-M   'P 1'
#
loop_
_entity.id
_entity.type
_entity.pdbx_description
1 polymer ?
#
loop_
_entity_poly.entity_id
_entity_poly.type
_entity_poly.pdbx_seq_one_letter_code
_entity_poly.pdbx_strand_id
1 'polypeptide(L)'
;MDQGNKMRTTATTTMNSSSSRSHMVITIQFKQIFLDEALTKQSVINLVDLAGSERQKSSRSEKDRLKEGTRVNLSLTTLGNVISALAEVATGKKVLHIPYRDSVLTKLLQSALGGNSRTIMIAALSPADICYEETLSTLRYAERAKKIRNKAVVNASPTEKLITELKAENNKLSSRMAGLGSTGRWISNEAQLQLLAESEGRMRSAQVTWEARLEEARHEWEQQFSAMTQASRWMMETFPYLLNINEDPQLSWVLKHFIQDGTCDVGQSTSNAIILRGLGILDKHATFTNADGRVTLVPQDKCKVVVNGVTITGETELQHSDRVILGSNSAYLFVGPPAERTEEDLSRYDYDFFQSELAAAEGFSVDKLGAVGSGQDRADPSVLAVFHDYIKLMPLVEEANQMSQELRKVRKTSLWLLQVTLVLHVFEHQ
;
A
#
# COMPACT_ATOMS: atom_id res chain seq x y z
N MET A 1 -0.04 10.63 0.45
CA MET A 1 -0.46 9.26 0.07
C MET A 1 0.75 8.49 -0.47
N ASP A 2 1.47 9.07 -1.42
CA ASP A 2 2.70 8.51 -2.02
C ASP A 2 3.78 8.13 -0.99
N GLN A 3 3.96 8.94 0.05
CA GLN A 3 4.87 8.62 1.15
C GLN A 3 4.43 7.37 1.94
N GLY A 4 3.13 7.17 2.15
CA GLY A 4 2.59 5.96 2.80
C GLY A 4 2.80 4.71 1.95
N ASN A 5 2.60 4.83 0.63
CA ASN A 5 2.90 3.77 -0.33
C ASN A 5 4.40 3.42 -0.33
N LYS A 6 5.28 4.44 -0.30
CA LYS A 6 6.74 4.26 -0.18
C LYS A 6 7.12 3.53 1.11
N MET A 7 6.61 3.96 2.26
CA MET A 7 6.89 3.34 3.56
C MET A 7 6.37 1.89 3.68
N ARG A 8 5.17 1.59 3.16
CA ARG A 8 4.63 0.22 3.10
C ARG A 8 5.56 -0.71 2.31
N THR A 9 6.12 -0.17 1.26
CA THR A 9 6.99 -0.88 0.32
C THR A 9 8.40 -1.07 0.91
N THR A 10 8.97 -0.08 1.59
CA THR A 10 10.27 -0.21 2.30
C THR A 10 10.19 -1.14 3.53
N ALA A 11 9.07 -1.21 4.26
CA ALA A 11 8.88 -2.17 5.35
C ALA A 11 8.78 -3.63 4.87
N THR A 12 8.52 -3.83 3.58
CA THR A 12 8.43 -5.16 2.94
C THR A 12 9.82 -5.77 2.69
N THR A 13 10.87 -4.95 2.56
CA THR A 13 12.22 -5.44 2.20
C THR A 13 13.01 -5.97 3.38
N THR A 14 12.63 -5.66 4.62
CA THR A 14 13.37 -6.10 5.81
C THR A 14 12.96 -7.49 6.31
N MET A 15 11.80 -8.07 5.92
CA MET A 15 11.37 -9.40 6.42
C MET A 15 10.09 -10.00 5.76
N ASN A 16 10.14 -10.41 4.48
CA ASN A 16 9.06 -11.06 3.69
C ASN A 16 8.11 -10.13 2.93
N SER A 17 7.42 -10.67 1.90
CA SER A 17 6.35 -10.03 1.09
C SER A 17 5.13 -9.59 1.93
N SER A 18 5.33 -8.56 2.74
CA SER A 18 4.43 -8.00 3.74
C SER A 18 3.28 -7.18 3.14
N SER A 19 3.32 -6.85 1.85
CA SER A 19 2.30 -5.99 1.22
C SER A 19 0.89 -6.59 1.24
N SER A 20 0.74 -7.91 1.07
CA SER A 20 -0.56 -8.61 1.20
C SER A 20 -0.94 -8.94 2.65
N ARG A 21 -0.03 -8.76 3.61
CA ARG A 21 -0.19 -9.20 5.01
C ARG A 21 -0.18 -8.05 6.01
N SER A 22 0.01 -6.81 5.56
CA SER A 22 0.03 -5.61 6.37
C SER A 22 -1.22 -4.75 6.14
N HIS A 23 -1.64 -4.02 7.17
CA HIS A 23 -2.73 -3.06 7.09
C HIS A 23 -2.12 -1.65 7.01
N MET A 24 -2.65 -0.80 6.14
CA MET A 24 -2.30 0.62 6.09
C MET A 24 -3.45 1.44 6.66
N VAL A 25 -3.15 2.32 7.61
CA VAL A 25 -4.12 3.26 8.19
C VAL A 25 -3.58 4.67 7.98
N ILE A 26 -4.31 5.47 7.20
CA ILE A 26 -4.04 6.89 7.02
C ILE A 26 -5.09 7.65 7.81
N THR A 27 -4.65 8.43 8.79
CA THR A 27 -5.52 9.22 9.66
C THR A 27 -5.39 10.70 9.31
N ILE A 28 -6.48 11.31 8.85
CA ILE A 28 -6.58 12.74 8.61
C ILE A 28 -7.36 13.35 9.77
N GLN A 29 -6.68 14.17 10.56
CA GLN A 29 -7.33 14.99 11.58
C GLN A 29 -7.72 16.33 10.96
N PHE A 30 -9.02 16.55 10.81
CA PHE A 30 -9.57 17.77 10.26
C PHE A 30 -10.23 18.58 11.36
N LYS A 31 -9.76 19.80 11.57
CA LYS A 31 -10.25 20.72 12.60
C LYS A 31 -10.78 21.97 11.91
N GLN A 32 -12.08 22.24 12.08
CA GLN A 32 -12.74 23.42 11.53
C GLN A 32 -12.96 24.44 12.65
N ILE A 33 -12.49 25.66 12.43
CA ILE A 33 -12.58 26.77 13.38
C ILE A 33 -13.55 27.80 12.80
N PHE A 34 -14.57 28.15 13.58
CA PHE A 34 -15.51 29.22 13.27
C PHE A 34 -15.16 30.41 14.16
N LEU A 35 -14.54 31.43 13.55
CA LEU A 35 -14.04 32.61 14.25
C LEU A 35 -15.17 33.41 14.91
N ASP A 36 -16.33 33.47 14.26
CA ASP A 36 -17.48 34.26 14.73
C ASP A 36 -18.23 33.59 15.90
N GLU A 37 -18.09 32.26 16.06
CA GLU A 37 -18.86 31.48 17.03
C GLU A 37 -18.01 30.93 18.18
N ALA A 38 -16.70 31.24 18.22
CA ALA A 38 -15.75 30.61 19.14
C ALA A 38 -15.83 29.06 19.10
N LEU A 39 -16.23 28.51 17.95
CA LEU A 39 -16.61 27.12 17.79
C LEU A 39 -15.50 26.37 17.06
N THR A 40 -15.14 25.21 17.59
CA THR A 40 -14.18 24.32 16.95
C THR A 40 -14.78 22.93 16.82
N LYS A 41 -14.95 22.48 15.58
CA LYS A 41 -15.34 21.11 15.27
C LYS A 41 -14.11 20.30 14.90
N GLN A 42 -14.07 19.05 15.34
CA GLN A 42 -13.01 18.13 14.95
C GLN A 42 -13.58 16.86 14.34
N SER A 43 -12.99 16.40 13.25
CA SER A 43 -13.27 15.10 12.65
C SER A 43 -11.95 14.36 12.45
N VAL A 44 -11.99 13.06 12.72
CA VAL A 44 -10.90 12.15 12.42
C VAL A 44 -11.38 11.24 11.29
N ILE A 45 -10.76 11.36 10.13
CA ILE A 45 -11.06 10.56 8.95
C ILE A 45 -9.99 9.49 8.86
N ASN A 46 -10.40 8.22 8.92
CA ASN A 46 -9.49 7.09 8.79
C ASN A 46 -9.71 6.43 7.43
N LEU A 47 -8.68 6.40 6.60
CA LEU A 47 -8.62 5.63 5.36
C LEU A 47 -7.83 4.36 5.66
N VAL A 48 -8.47 3.20 5.52
CA VAL A 48 -7.91 1.92 5.95
C VAL A 48 -7.85 0.99 4.75
N ASP A 49 -6.64 0.57 4.38
CA ASP A 49 -6.39 -0.49 3.43
C ASP A 49 -6.00 -1.74 4.22
N LEU A 50 -6.83 -2.78 4.13
CA LEU A 50 -6.67 -3.99 4.90
C LEU A 50 -5.79 -5.00 4.16
N ALA A 51 -5.07 -5.82 4.91
CA ALA A 51 -4.40 -6.99 4.38
C ALA A 51 -5.38 -7.91 3.62
N GLY A 52 -4.83 -8.74 2.74
CA GLY A 52 -5.56 -9.73 1.95
C GLY A 52 -6.46 -10.61 2.82
N SER A 53 -7.73 -10.74 2.42
CA SER A 53 -8.73 -11.54 3.14
C SER A 53 -8.65 -13.04 2.85
N GLU A 54 -7.81 -13.43 1.89
CA GLU A 54 -7.66 -14.80 1.42
C GLU A 54 -7.10 -15.75 2.49
N ARG A 55 -7.62 -16.98 2.46
CA ARG A 55 -7.10 -18.04 3.34
C ARG A 55 -5.85 -18.65 2.72
N GLN A 56 -4.77 -18.71 3.51
CA GLN A 56 -3.55 -19.41 3.11
C GLN A 56 -3.86 -20.91 2.89
N LYS A 57 -3.75 -21.41 1.64
CA LYS A 57 -3.85 -22.84 1.35
C LYS A 57 -2.66 -23.59 1.96
N SER A 58 -2.94 -24.67 2.68
CA SER A 58 -1.96 -25.45 3.44
C SER A 58 -1.03 -26.28 2.56
N SER A 59 0.27 -25.96 2.53
CA SER A 59 1.32 -26.93 2.21
C SER A 59 1.74 -27.71 3.48
N ARG A 60 2.16 -28.97 3.30
CA ARG A 60 2.33 -30.01 4.34
C ARG A 60 3.49 -29.76 5.33
N SER A 61 3.24 -29.27 6.56
CA SER A 61 4.09 -29.57 7.77
C SER A 61 3.51 -29.13 9.14
N GLU A 62 2.66 -29.95 9.74
CA GLU A 62 1.64 -29.64 10.78
C GLU A 62 2.05 -28.95 12.11
N LYS A 63 3.33 -28.93 12.54
CA LYS A 63 3.67 -28.58 13.94
C LYS A 63 4.22 -27.17 14.20
N ASP A 64 5.04 -26.59 13.32
CA ASP A 64 5.43 -25.16 13.44
C ASP A 64 4.37 -24.21 12.83
N ARG A 65 3.50 -24.76 11.97
CA ARG A 65 2.36 -24.10 11.30
C ARG A 65 1.32 -23.50 12.23
N LEU A 66 1.07 -24.11 13.40
CA LEU A 66 -0.05 -23.69 14.25
C LEU A 66 0.25 -22.39 15.01
N LYS A 67 1.51 -22.11 15.33
CA LYS A 67 1.90 -20.87 16.03
C LYS A 67 2.12 -19.70 15.07
N GLU A 68 2.64 -19.93 13.87
CA GLU A 68 2.91 -18.90 12.87
C GLU A 68 1.67 -18.56 12.02
N GLY A 69 0.92 -19.57 11.56
CA GLY A 69 -0.30 -19.38 10.77
C GLY A 69 -1.44 -18.68 11.54
N THR A 70 -1.48 -18.85 12.87
CA THR A 70 -2.44 -18.17 13.75
C THR A 70 -2.10 -16.69 13.95
N ARG A 71 -0.83 -16.27 13.77
CA ARG A 71 -0.39 -14.88 13.98
C ARG A 71 -0.55 -13.99 12.76
N VAL A 72 -0.42 -14.53 11.54
CA VAL A 72 -0.44 -13.73 10.29
C VAL A 72 -1.82 -13.10 10.01
N ASN A 73 -2.90 -13.84 10.24
CA ASN A 73 -4.28 -13.35 10.01
C ASN A 73 -5.05 -13.06 11.30
N LEU A 74 -4.34 -12.90 12.44
CA LEU A 74 -4.99 -12.65 13.73
C LEU A 74 -5.81 -11.36 13.69
N SER A 75 -5.27 -10.29 13.11
CA SER A 75 -5.95 -8.98 13.02
C SER A 75 -7.24 -9.04 12.21
N LEU A 76 -7.25 -9.70 11.05
CA LEU A 76 -8.45 -9.88 10.22
C LEU A 76 -9.47 -10.85 10.84
N THR A 77 -8.98 -11.92 11.47
CA THR A 77 -9.83 -12.88 12.19
C THR A 77 -10.53 -12.19 13.36
N THR A 78 -9.79 -11.44 14.16
CA THR A 78 -10.32 -10.64 15.26
C THR A 78 -11.30 -9.56 14.76
N LEU A 79 -10.99 -8.90 13.64
CA LEU A 79 -11.92 -7.97 12.99
C LEU A 79 -13.23 -8.67 12.62
N GLY A 80 -13.16 -9.88 12.08
CA GLY A 80 -14.32 -10.71 11.77
C GLY A 80 -15.15 -11.08 12.99
N ASN A 81 -14.50 -11.37 14.12
CA ASN A 81 -15.15 -11.65 15.40
C ASN A 81 -15.88 -10.41 15.94
N VAL A 82 -15.23 -9.24 15.90
CA VAL A 82 -15.85 -7.96 16.29
C VAL A 82 -17.08 -7.67 15.44
N ILE A 83 -16.98 -7.80 14.11
CA ILE A 83 -18.10 -7.57 13.20
C ILE A 83 -19.25 -8.53 13.44
N SER A 84 -18.95 -9.81 13.67
CA SER A 84 -19.97 -10.83 13.93
C SER A 84 -20.68 -10.54 15.26
N ALA A 85 -19.93 -10.23 16.32
CA ALA A 85 -20.49 -9.88 17.63
C ALA A 85 -21.38 -8.63 17.55
N LEU A 86 -20.96 -7.59 16.81
CA LEU A 86 -21.76 -6.38 16.63
C LEU A 86 -23.02 -6.61 15.77
N ALA A 87 -22.94 -7.46 14.75
CA ALA A 87 -24.09 -7.85 13.94
C ALA A 87 -25.14 -8.61 14.77
N GLU A 88 -24.70 -9.44 15.73
CA GLU A 88 -25.59 -10.12 16.67
C GLU A 88 -26.27 -9.14 17.63
N VAL A 89 -25.54 -8.16 18.17
CA VAL A 89 -26.12 -7.08 18.98
C VAL A 89 -27.19 -6.31 18.20
N ALA A 90 -26.91 -6.01 16.92
CA ALA A 90 -27.85 -5.28 16.07
C ALA A 90 -29.13 -6.06 15.75
N THR A 91 -29.09 -7.39 15.82
CA THR A 91 -30.28 -8.27 15.66
C THR A 91 -30.99 -8.56 16.98
N GLY A 92 -30.57 -7.91 18.08
CA GLY A 92 -31.21 -8.00 19.39
C GLY A 92 -30.70 -9.15 20.26
N LYS A 93 -29.65 -9.87 19.85
CA LYS A 93 -29.00 -10.87 20.70
C LYS A 93 -28.18 -10.18 21.80
N LYS A 94 -28.21 -10.78 23.00
CA LYS A 94 -27.42 -10.30 24.13
C LYS A 94 -25.98 -10.80 23.99
N VAL A 95 -25.07 -9.93 23.56
CA VAL A 95 -23.63 -10.18 23.54
C VAL A 95 -22.99 -9.48 24.74
N LEU A 96 -22.28 -10.22 25.57
CA LEU A 96 -21.66 -9.72 26.80
C LEU A 96 -20.40 -8.87 26.55
N HIS A 97 -19.64 -9.19 25.50
CA HIS A 97 -18.35 -8.57 25.24
C HIS A 97 -18.03 -8.52 23.73
N ILE A 98 -17.55 -7.36 23.27
CA ILE A 98 -17.03 -7.19 21.90
C ILE A 98 -15.49 -7.19 21.94
N PRO A 99 -14.81 -8.11 21.23
CA PRO A 99 -13.38 -8.37 21.38
C PRO A 99 -12.46 -7.35 20.67
N TYR A 100 -12.66 -6.04 20.89
CA TYR A 100 -11.78 -5.02 20.29
C TYR A 100 -10.33 -5.14 20.72
N ARG A 101 -10.08 -5.66 21.93
CA ARG A 101 -8.75 -5.71 22.54
C ARG A 101 -7.84 -6.81 21.98
N ASP A 102 -8.40 -7.75 21.22
CA ASP A 102 -7.71 -8.96 20.79
C ASP A 102 -6.77 -8.70 19.60
N SER A 103 -6.82 -7.49 19.00
CA SER A 103 -5.83 -7.03 18.01
C SER A 103 -5.63 -5.51 18.06
N VAL A 104 -4.46 -5.04 17.65
CA VAL A 104 -4.17 -3.60 17.52
C VAL A 104 -5.10 -2.93 16.51
N LEU A 105 -5.36 -3.60 15.39
CA LEU A 105 -6.27 -3.11 14.34
C LEU A 105 -7.68 -2.85 14.91
N THR A 106 -8.25 -3.81 15.64
CA THR A 106 -9.59 -3.65 16.21
C THR A 106 -9.67 -2.62 17.34
N LYS A 107 -8.57 -2.35 18.04
CA LYS A 107 -8.48 -1.22 18.98
C LYS A 107 -8.52 0.12 18.24
N LEU A 108 -7.73 0.26 17.17
CA LEU A 108 -7.71 1.47 16.35
C LEU A 108 -9.06 1.74 15.68
N LEU A 109 -9.73 0.70 15.21
CA LEU A 109 -11.02 0.78 14.51
C LEU A 109 -12.23 0.73 15.44
N GLN A 110 -12.06 0.77 16.76
CA GLN A 110 -13.16 0.68 17.71
C GLN A 110 -14.21 1.79 17.51
N SER A 111 -13.79 3.00 17.16
CA SER A 111 -14.72 4.09 16.84
C SER A 111 -15.51 3.84 15.56
N ALA A 112 -14.92 3.16 14.58
CA ALA A 112 -15.52 2.84 13.29
C ALA A 112 -16.52 1.68 13.35
N LEU A 113 -16.39 0.77 14.31
CA LEU A 113 -17.23 -0.42 14.41
C LEU A 113 -18.11 -0.33 15.65
N GLY A 114 -19.35 0.12 15.52
CA GLY A 114 -20.31 0.27 16.63
C GLY A 114 -20.10 1.51 17.51
N GLY A 115 -19.17 2.40 17.13
CA GLY A 115 -18.80 3.59 17.89
C GLY A 115 -19.31 4.91 17.30
N ASN A 116 -18.62 5.99 17.66
CA ASN A 116 -18.85 7.33 17.12
C ASN A 116 -18.06 7.55 15.81
N SER A 117 -18.61 7.07 14.70
CA SER A 117 -18.03 7.28 13.38
C SER A 117 -19.06 7.06 12.28
N ARG A 118 -18.88 7.76 11.15
CA ARG A 118 -19.54 7.42 9.88
C ARG A 118 -18.61 6.48 9.13
N THR A 119 -19.04 5.23 8.96
CA THR A 119 -18.17 4.16 8.45
C THR A 119 -18.70 3.62 7.13
N ILE A 120 -17.81 3.55 6.15
CA ILE A 120 -18.06 2.99 4.83
C ILE A 120 -17.10 1.81 4.70
N MET A 121 -17.62 0.66 4.26
CA MET A 121 -16.82 -0.51 3.93
C MET A 121 -16.92 -0.74 2.42
N ILE A 122 -15.77 -0.85 1.76
CA ILE A 122 -15.67 -1.22 0.35
C ILE A 122 -15.20 -2.67 0.29
N ALA A 123 -16.00 -3.54 -0.31
CA ALA A 123 -15.66 -4.94 -0.52
C ALA A 123 -15.18 -5.12 -1.97
N ALA A 124 -13.86 -5.25 -2.17
CA ALA A 124 -13.27 -5.52 -3.48
C ALA A 124 -13.37 -7.03 -3.80
N LEU A 125 -13.82 -7.37 -5.01
CA LEU A 125 -14.12 -8.73 -5.43
C LEU A 125 -13.50 -9.00 -6.80
N SER A 126 -13.12 -10.26 -7.04
CA SER A 126 -12.69 -10.72 -8.36
C SER A 126 -13.84 -11.40 -9.08
N PRO A 127 -14.08 -11.12 -10.38
CA PRO A 127 -15.09 -11.82 -11.16
C PRO A 127 -14.64 -13.21 -11.63
N ALA A 128 -13.38 -13.59 -11.39
CA ALA A 128 -12.82 -14.86 -11.86
C ALA A 128 -13.40 -16.06 -11.10
N ASP A 129 -13.67 -17.15 -11.82
CA ASP A 129 -14.21 -18.41 -11.30
C ASP A 129 -13.30 -19.04 -10.23
N ILE A 130 -11.99 -18.97 -10.43
CA ILE A 130 -10.98 -19.46 -9.48
C ILE A 130 -11.05 -18.76 -8.11
N CYS A 131 -11.61 -17.55 -8.07
CA CYS A 131 -11.76 -16.74 -6.87
C CYS A 131 -13.16 -16.88 -6.22
N TYR A 132 -13.99 -17.82 -6.66
CA TYR A 132 -15.39 -17.95 -6.21
C TYR A 132 -15.53 -18.02 -4.69
N GLU A 133 -14.78 -18.91 -4.02
CA GLU A 133 -14.88 -19.11 -2.57
C GLU A 133 -14.46 -17.87 -1.76
N GLU A 134 -13.39 -17.18 -2.18
CA GLU A 134 -12.93 -15.96 -1.51
C GLU A 134 -13.91 -14.80 -1.75
N THR A 135 -14.44 -14.68 -2.97
CA THR A 135 -15.48 -13.71 -3.32
C THR A 135 -16.73 -13.90 -2.47
N LEU A 136 -17.20 -15.14 -2.33
CA LEU A 136 -18.34 -15.48 -1.48
C LEU A 136 -18.07 -15.19 0.01
N SER A 137 -16.86 -15.49 0.49
CA SER A 137 -16.43 -15.19 1.86
C SER A 137 -16.48 -13.68 2.14
N THR A 138 -15.93 -12.87 1.24
CA THR A 138 -15.94 -11.40 1.34
C THR A 138 -17.36 -10.83 1.29
N LEU A 139 -18.23 -11.34 0.41
CA LEU A 139 -19.64 -10.94 0.35
C LEU A 139 -20.39 -11.24 1.65
N ARG A 140 -20.21 -12.44 2.22
CA ARG A 140 -20.80 -12.81 3.53
C ARG A 140 -20.27 -11.91 4.65
N TYR A 141 -19.01 -11.51 4.57
CA TYR A 141 -18.42 -10.59 5.54
C TYR A 141 -19.05 -9.20 5.46
N ALA A 142 -19.19 -8.65 4.25
CA ALA A 142 -19.86 -7.38 4.00
C ALA A 142 -21.34 -7.40 4.44
N GLU A 143 -22.04 -8.52 4.21
CA GLU A 143 -23.42 -8.72 4.64
C GLU A 143 -23.57 -8.65 6.18
N ARG A 144 -22.61 -9.20 6.93
CA ARG A 144 -22.58 -9.05 8.40
C ARG A 144 -22.25 -7.61 8.81
N ALA A 145 -21.24 -7.00 8.19
CA ALA A 145 -20.85 -5.62 8.49
C ALA A 145 -21.99 -4.63 8.28
N LYS A 146 -22.81 -4.83 7.24
CA LYS A 146 -24.01 -4.03 6.94
C LYS A 146 -25.03 -3.97 8.09
N LYS A 147 -25.06 -4.99 8.97
CA LYS A 147 -25.99 -5.06 10.11
C LYS A 147 -25.57 -4.14 11.27
N ILE A 148 -24.30 -3.73 11.32
CA ILE A 148 -23.75 -2.92 12.41
C ILE A 148 -24.35 -1.51 12.38
N ARG A 149 -24.73 -0.99 13.55
CA ARG A 149 -25.24 0.37 13.71
C ARG A 149 -24.27 1.21 14.53
N ASN A 150 -23.71 2.24 13.90
CA ASN A 150 -22.89 3.24 14.60
C ASN A 150 -23.76 4.35 15.21
N LYS A 151 -23.23 5.02 16.23
CA LYS A 151 -23.85 6.19 16.86
C LYS A 151 -22.96 7.41 16.64
N ALA A 152 -22.99 7.94 15.42
CA ALA A 152 -22.21 9.12 15.04
C ALA A 152 -22.78 10.39 15.66
N VAL A 153 -21.96 11.11 16.42
CA VAL A 153 -22.25 12.39 17.07
C VAL A 153 -21.15 13.39 16.71
N VAL A 154 -21.50 14.66 16.58
CA VAL A 154 -20.52 15.72 16.28
C VAL A 154 -19.52 15.84 17.43
N ASN A 155 -18.22 15.77 17.11
CA ASN A 155 -17.18 15.96 18.13
C ASN A 155 -17.03 17.46 18.40
N ALA A 156 -17.79 17.91 19.38
CA ALA A 156 -17.70 19.21 20.01
C ALA A 156 -16.53 19.22 21.02
N SER A 157 -15.80 20.34 21.12
CA SER A 157 -14.72 20.46 22.09
C SER A 157 -15.24 20.41 23.54
N PRO A 158 -14.44 20.01 24.55
CA PRO A 158 -14.82 20.11 25.97
C PRO A 158 -15.22 21.54 26.36
N THR A 159 -14.55 22.53 25.77
CA THR A 159 -14.85 23.95 25.89
C THR A 159 -16.25 24.28 25.35
N GLU A 160 -16.66 23.68 24.23
CA GLU A 160 -18.00 23.84 23.66
C GLU A 160 -19.08 23.22 24.53
N LYS A 161 -18.88 22.00 25.07
CA LYS A 161 -19.82 21.39 26.04
C LYS A 161 -20.01 22.28 27.26
N LEU A 162 -18.90 22.80 27.80
CA LEU A 162 -18.93 23.76 28.91
C LEU A 162 -19.64 25.06 28.53
N ILE A 163 -19.38 25.62 27.34
CA ILE A 163 -20.06 26.83 26.85
C ILE A 163 -21.55 26.59 26.62
N THR A 164 -21.96 25.44 26.08
CA THR A 164 -23.38 25.11 25.90
C THR A 164 -24.10 24.91 27.23
N GLU A 165 -23.46 24.22 28.18
CA GLU A 165 -23.97 24.06 29.54
C GLU A 165 -24.09 25.43 30.25
N LEU A 166 -23.05 26.26 30.19
CA LEU A 166 -23.05 27.61 30.78
C LEU A 166 -24.07 28.54 30.11
N LYS A 167 -24.27 28.47 28.79
CA LYS A 167 -25.31 29.25 28.08
C LYS A 167 -26.72 28.77 28.45
N ALA A 168 -26.92 27.46 28.56
CA ALA A 168 -28.20 26.90 28.99
C ALA A 168 -28.52 27.27 30.45
N GLU A 169 -27.51 27.26 31.32
CA GLU A 169 -27.63 27.68 32.71
C GLU A 169 -27.88 29.20 32.83
N ASN A 170 -27.18 30.02 32.06
CA ASN A 170 -27.44 31.46 31.96
C ASN A 170 -28.88 31.74 31.52
N ASN A 171 -29.36 31.09 30.46
CA ASN A 171 -30.75 31.28 29.99
C ASN A 171 -31.77 30.89 31.07
N LYS A 172 -31.49 29.83 31.83
CA LYS A 172 -32.35 29.36 32.93
C LYS A 172 -32.34 30.34 34.12
N LEU A 173 -31.18 30.91 34.45
CA LEU A 173 -31.02 31.94 35.48
C LEU A 173 -31.65 33.27 35.05
N SER A 174 -31.43 33.72 33.82
CA SER A 174 -32.07 34.91 33.25
C SER A 174 -33.59 34.78 33.21
N SER A 175 -34.13 33.60 32.89
CA SER A 175 -35.59 33.36 32.92
C SER A 175 -36.15 33.40 34.35
N ARG A 176 -35.40 32.90 35.34
CA ARG A 176 -35.75 33.01 36.77
C ARG A 176 -35.68 34.47 37.27
N MET A 177 -34.71 35.25 36.79
CA MET A 177 -34.57 36.66 37.14
C MET A 177 -35.57 37.56 36.43
N ALA A 178 -36.03 37.22 35.22
CA ALA A 178 -37.10 37.95 34.54
C ALA A 178 -38.43 37.93 35.33
N GLY A 179 -38.60 36.97 36.26
CA GLY A 179 -39.71 36.92 37.21
C GLY A 179 -39.51 37.74 38.49
N LEU A 180 -38.33 38.33 38.72
CA LEU A 180 -37.99 39.09 39.94
C LEU A 180 -37.60 40.53 39.55
N GLY A 181 -38.38 41.51 40.03
CA GLY A 181 -38.34 42.92 39.60
C GLY A 181 -37.02 43.71 39.78
N SER A 182 -37.07 44.99 39.37
CA SER A 182 -35.97 45.82 38.84
C SER A 182 -34.81 46.22 39.77
N THR A 183 -34.58 45.58 40.91
CA THR A 183 -33.59 46.06 41.91
C THR A 183 -32.23 45.35 41.82
N GLY A 184 -32.09 44.24 41.08
CA GLY A 184 -30.82 43.48 40.93
C GLY A 184 -30.00 43.79 39.67
N ARG A 185 -30.44 44.72 38.82
CA ARG A 185 -29.99 44.86 37.42
C ARG A 185 -28.57 45.44 37.25
N TRP A 186 -28.05 46.18 38.23
CA TRP A 186 -26.74 46.85 38.12
C TRP A 186 -25.56 46.02 38.62
N ILE A 187 -25.74 45.23 39.69
CA ILE A 187 -24.69 44.35 40.25
C ILE A 187 -24.41 43.14 39.33
N SER A 188 -25.39 42.75 38.50
CA SER A 188 -25.30 41.61 37.57
C SER A 188 -24.41 41.86 36.33
N ASN A 189 -24.35 43.10 35.83
CA ASN A 189 -23.65 43.40 34.58
C ASN A 189 -22.12 43.35 34.74
N GLU A 190 -21.59 43.78 35.88
CA GLU A 190 -20.15 43.83 36.14
C GLU A 190 -19.58 42.42 36.37
N ALA A 191 -20.30 41.58 37.11
CA ALA A 191 -19.97 40.16 37.27
C ALA A 191 -20.06 39.36 35.94
N GLN A 192 -21.02 39.69 35.06
CA GLN A 192 -21.11 39.09 33.72
C GLN A 192 -19.95 39.48 32.80
N LEU A 193 -19.52 40.74 32.81
CA LEU A 193 -18.37 41.21 32.04
C LEU A 193 -17.06 40.56 32.50
N GLN A 194 -16.90 40.37 33.81
CA GLN A 194 -15.72 39.75 34.38
C GLN A 194 -15.61 38.26 34.01
N LEU A 195 -16.74 37.54 34.03
CA LEU A 195 -16.81 36.13 33.63
C LEU A 195 -16.54 35.94 32.12
N LEU A 196 -17.01 36.86 31.28
CA LEU A 196 -16.72 36.87 29.84
C LEU A 196 -15.23 37.13 29.57
N ALA A 197 -14.62 38.09 30.26
CA ALA A 197 -13.19 38.37 30.15
C ALA A 197 -12.31 37.18 30.60
N GLU A 198 -12.71 36.48 31.68
CA GLU A 198 -12.03 35.24 32.09
C GLU A 198 -12.18 34.12 31.06
N SER A 199 -13.36 33.97 30.46
CA SER A 199 -13.62 33.00 29.39
C SER A 199 -12.79 33.30 28.14
N GLU A 200 -12.71 34.57 27.72
CA GLU A 200 -11.84 35.01 26.62
C GLU A 200 -10.36 34.77 26.91
N GLY A 201 -9.92 35.01 28.14
CA GLY A 201 -8.55 34.72 28.58
C GLY A 201 -8.20 33.24 28.50
N ARG A 202 -9.11 32.35 28.94
CA ARG A 202 -8.96 30.89 28.83
C ARG A 202 -8.94 30.41 27.38
N MET A 203 -9.70 31.06 26.50
CA MET A 203 -9.68 30.76 25.06
C MET A 203 -8.33 31.14 24.42
N ARG A 204 -7.81 32.35 24.71
CA ARG A 204 -6.51 32.79 24.18
C ARG A 204 -5.37 31.90 24.66
N SER A 205 -5.34 31.51 25.94
CA SER A 205 -4.29 30.62 26.46
C SER A 205 -4.37 29.21 25.85
N ALA A 206 -5.59 28.68 25.63
CA ALA A 206 -5.78 27.42 24.94
C ALA A 206 -5.34 27.48 23.46
N GLN A 207 -5.53 28.62 22.79
CA GLN A 207 -5.08 28.82 21.41
C GLN A 207 -3.55 28.87 21.29
N VAL A 208 -2.87 29.64 22.15
CA VAL A 208 -1.39 29.69 22.21
C VAL A 208 -0.79 28.32 22.54
N THR A 209 -1.42 27.57 23.45
CA THR A 209 -0.96 26.21 23.80
C THR A 209 -1.11 25.22 22.64
N TRP A 210 -2.09 25.45 21.75
CA TRP A 210 -2.32 24.60 20.59
C TRP A 210 -1.35 24.89 19.45
N GLU A 211 -1.07 26.17 19.17
CA GLU A 211 -0.06 26.56 18.17
C GLU A 211 1.30 25.93 18.50
N ALA A 212 1.70 25.95 19.78
CA ALA A 212 2.92 25.30 20.23
C ALA A 212 2.93 23.78 19.98
N ARG A 213 1.83 23.07 20.29
CA ARG A 213 1.73 21.61 20.07
C ARG A 213 1.69 21.22 18.59
N LEU A 214 1.07 22.05 17.75
CA LEU A 214 1.06 21.82 16.30
C LEU A 214 2.46 21.94 15.73
N GLU A 215 3.22 22.93 16.18
CA GLU A 215 4.58 23.16 15.73
C GLU A 215 5.53 22.07 16.22
N GLU A 216 5.38 21.60 17.45
CA GLU A 216 6.13 20.45 17.98
C GLU A 216 5.89 19.18 17.13
N ALA A 217 4.64 18.84 16.83
CA ALA A 217 4.33 17.67 16.00
C ALA A 217 4.85 17.80 14.56
N ARG A 218 4.83 19.02 13.99
CA ARG A 218 5.41 19.31 12.68
C ARG A 218 6.92 19.08 12.69
N HIS A 219 7.59 19.59 13.72
CA HIS A 219 9.03 19.49 13.90
C HIS A 219 9.48 18.03 14.13
N GLU A 220 8.78 17.27 14.97
CA GLU A 220 9.06 15.84 15.17
C GLU A 220 8.93 15.04 13.86
N TRP A 221 7.87 15.28 13.10
CA TRP A 221 7.65 14.63 11.80
C TRP A 221 8.75 14.99 10.80
N GLU A 222 9.12 16.27 10.72
CA GLU A 222 10.14 16.77 9.81
C GLU A 222 11.54 16.22 10.17
N GLN A 223 11.86 16.09 11.46
CA GLN A 223 13.09 15.45 11.92
C GLN A 223 13.17 13.97 11.54
N GLN A 224 12.11 13.18 11.82
CA GLN A 224 12.08 11.76 11.48
C GLN A 224 12.16 11.54 9.97
N PHE A 225 11.42 12.35 9.20
CA PHE A 225 11.45 12.31 7.75
C PHE A 225 12.82 12.68 7.18
N SER A 226 13.43 13.75 7.71
CA SER A 226 14.77 14.19 7.31
C SER A 226 15.82 13.12 7.60
N ALA A 227 15.79 12.50 8.78
CA ALA A 227 16.72 11.42 9.15
C ALA A 227 16.59 10.20 8.22
N MET A 228 15.36 9.76 7.93
CA MET A 228 15.12 8.64 7.01
C MET A 228 15.57 8.98 5.57
N THR A 229 15.33 10.21 5.12
CA THR A 229 15.74 10.68 3.79
C THR A 229 17.25 10.78 3.65
N GLN A 230 17.94 11.28 4.68
CA GLN A 230 19.40 11.36 4.71
C GLN A 230 20.04 9.97 4.71
N ALA A 231 19.53 9.03 5.50
CA ALA A 231 20.02 7.65 5.51
C ALA A 231 19.83 6.97 4.15
N SER A 232 18.65 7.12 3.52
CA SER A 232 18.41 6.59 2.17
C SER A 232 19.32 7.25 1.13
N ARG A 233 19.59 8.56 1.26
CA ARG A 233 20.48 9.30 0.36
C ARG A 233 21.93 8.82 0.48
N TRP A 234 22.42 8.65 1.71
CA TRP A 234 23.74 8.11 1.97
C TRP A 234 23.92 6.71 1.37
N MET A 235 22.94 5.82 1.55
CA MET A 235 22.97 4.47 0.95
C MET A 235 23.05 4.54 -0.58
N MET A 236 22.29 5.44 -1.21
CA MET A 236 22.36 5.66 -2.66
C MET A 236 23.75 6.17 -3.07
N GLU A 237 24.32 7.13 -2.36
CA GLU A 237 25.64 7.70 -2.65
C GLU A 237 26.81 6.75 -2.34
N THR A 238 26.56 5.63 -1.68
CA THR A 238 27.62 4.69 -1.26
C THR A 238 27.60 3.38 -2.05
N PHE A 239 26.43 2.77 -2.27
CA PHE A 239 26.33 1.42 -2.81
C PHE A 239 25.62 1.36 -4.17
N PRO A 240 25.95 0.39 -5.03
CA PRO A 240 25.08 0.01 -6.14
C PRO A 240 23.78 -0.58 -5.61
N TYR A 241 22.69 -0.46 -6.39
CA TYR A 241 21.38 -0.94 -5.96
C TYR A 241 20.45 -1.30 -7.11
N LEU A 242 19.48 -2.17 -6.85
CA LEU A 242 18.38 -2.47 -7.75
C LEU A 242 17.18 -1.59 -7.42
N LEU A 243 16.54 -1.06 -8.45
CA LEU A 243 15.37 -0.20 -8.37
C LEU A 243 14.20 -0.90 -9.06
N ASN A 244 13.10 -1.15 -8.36
CA ASN A 244 12.02 -1.94 -8.95
C ASN A 244 11.28 -1.18 -10.05
N ILE A 245 10.89 -1.90 -11.09
CA ILE A 245 10.00 -1.44 -12.15
C ILE A 245 8.77 -2.33 -12.14
N ASN A 246 7.59 -1.72 -12.27
CA ASN A 246 6.30 -2.39 -12.15
C ASN A 246 5.35 -1.92 -13.25
N GLU A 247 4.44 -2.80 -13.64
CA GLU A 247 3.35 -2.49 -14.58
C GLU A 247 2.53 -1.28 -14.11
N ASP A 248 2.31 -1.13 -12.81
CA ASP A 248 1.77 0.10 -12.23
C ASP A 248 2.90 1.14 -12.05
N PRO A 249 2.86 2.28 -12.77
CA PRO A 249 3.88 3.32 -12.66
C PRO A 249 3.99 3.91 -11.25
N GLN A 250 2.93 3.86 -10.44
CA GLN A 250 2.94 4.36 -9.06
C GLN A 250 3.71 3.45 -8.10
N LEU A 251 3.91 2.19 -8.47
CA LEU A 251 4.66 1.21 -7.70
C LEU A 251 6.12 1.09 -8.17
N SER A 252 6.44 1.61 -9.35
CA SER A 252 7.81 1.72 -9.88
C SER A 252 8.65 2.70 -9.07
N TRP A 253 9.97 2.49 -9.04
CA TRP A 253 10.96 3.38 -8.42
C TRP A 253 10.89 3.46 -6.89
N VAL A 254 10.14 2.57 -6.23
CA VAL A 254 9.86 2.63 -4.80
C VAL A 254 10.84 1.79 -3.99
N LEU A 255 11.06 0.54 -4.40
CA LEU A 255 11.96 -0.42 -3.76
C LEU A 255 13.40 -0.18 -4.22
N LYS A 256 14.31 -0.07 -3.26
CA LYS A 256 15.76 -0.02 -3.47
C LYS A 256 16.40 -1.17 -2.72
N HIS A 257 17.01 -2.10 -3.45
CA HIS A 257 17.81 -3.17 -2.87
C HIS A 257 19.29 -2.85 -3.05
N PHE A 258 19.92 -2.37 -1.98
CA PHE A 258 21.34 -2.03 -1.99
C PHE A 258 22.19 -3.31 -1.97
N ILE A 259 23.18 -3.36 -2.85
CA ILE A 259 24.13 -4.47 -2.97
C ILE A 259 25.42 -4.04 -2.28
N GLN A 260 25.54 -4.40 -1.00
CA GLN A 260 26.75 -4.16 -0.23
C GLN A 260 27.86 -5.12 -0.66
N ASP A 261 29.10 -4.82 -0.26
CA ASP A 261 30.26 -5.64 -0.57
C ASP A 261 30.09 -7.07 -0.04
N GLY A 262 30.49 -8.05 -0.86
CA GLY A 262 30.29 -9.47 -0.60
C GLY A 262 29.16 -10.07 -1.44
N THR A 263 28.58 -11.15 -0.94
CA THR A 263 27.55 -11.93 -1.65
C THR A 263 26.16 -11.62 -1.12
N CYS A 264 25.22 -11.45 -2.04
CA CYS A 264 23.84 -11.09 -1.80
C CYS A 264 22.93 -12.05 -2.57
N ASP A 265 22.44 -13.07 -1.88
CA ASP A 265 21.51 -14.04 -2.46
C ASP A 265 20.10 -13.43 -2.60
N VAL A 266 19.43 -13.76 -3.71
CA VAL A 266 18.05 -13.35 -4.00
C VAL A 266 17.15 -14.58 -4.22
N GLY A 267 15.94 -14.59 -3.68
CA GLY A 267 14.98 -15.67 -3.86
C GLY A 267 13.85 -15.70 -2.82
N GLN A 268 13.04 -16.75 -2.81
CA GLN A 268 11.87 -16.87 -1.91
C GLN A 268 12.22 -17.15 -0.45
N SER A 269 13.37 -17.80 -0.20
CA SER A 269 13.78 -18.18 1.14
C SER A 269 14.04 -16.95 2.02
N THR A 270 13.69 -17.06 3.30
CA THR A 270 13.98 -16.03 4.30
C THR A 270 15.47 -15.92 4.65
N SER A 271 16.28 -16.89 4.21
CA SER A 271 17.74 -16.86 4.37
C SER A 271 18.44 -15.93 3.37
N ASN A 272 17.74 -15.47 2.33
CA ASN A 272 18.32 -14.60 1.31
C ASN A 272 18.42 -13.16 1.79
N ALA A 273 19.39 -12.43 1.25
CA ALA A 273 19.55 -11.00 1.50
C ALA A 273 18.42 -10.19 0.83
N ILE A 274 18.01 -10.59 -0.39
CA ILE A 274 16.86 -10.02 -1.08
C ILE A 274 15.77 -11.08 -1.18
N ILE A 275 14.69 -10.88 -0.41
CA ILE A 275 13.56 -11.81 -0.40
C ILE A 275 12.56 -11.39 -1.47
N LEU A 276 12.46 -12.18 -2.54
CA LEU A 276 11.50 -11.98 -3.62
C LEU A 276 10.48 -13.10 -3.63
N ARG A 277 9.20 -12.73 -3.74
CA ARG A 277 8.11 -13.70 -3.89
C ARG A 277 7.37 -13.37 -5.17
N GLY A 278 7.26 -14.37 -6.03
CA GLY A 278 6.64 -14.25 -7.33
C GLY A 278 6.72 -15.57 -8.06
N LEU A 279 5.86 -15.73 -9.07
CA LEU A 279 5.85 -16.91 -9.94
C LEU A 279 7.23 -17.08 -10.60
N GLY A 280 7.75 -18.30 -10.58
CA GLY A 280 9.05 -18.63 -11.19
C GLY A 280 10.28 -18.17 -10.40
N ILE A 281 10.12 -17.57 -9.22
CA ILE A 281 11.24 -17.30 -8.31
C ILE A 281 11.57 -18.58 -7.53
N LEU A 282 12.85 -18.94 -7.42
CA LEU A 282 13.28 -20.12 -6.65
C LEU A 282 13.61 -19.74 -5.19
N ASP A 283 13.74 -20.73 -4.30
CA ASP A 283 14.16 -20.51 -2.91
C ASP A 283 15.46 -19.73 -2.83
N LYS A 284 16.45 -20.11 -3.64
CA LYS A 284 17.62 -19.31 -4.01
C LYS A 284 17.59 -19.21 -5.53
N HIS A 285 17.35 -18.02 -6.06
CA HIS A 285 17.10 -17.77 -7.48
C HIS A 285 18.35 -17.27 -8.20
N ALA A 286 19.07 -16.32 -7.61
CA ALA A 286 20.35 -15.85 -8.13
C ALA A 286 21.22 -15.32 -6.99
N THR A 287 22.48 -15.04 -7.29
CA THR A 287 23.43 -14.43 -6.36
C THR A 287 24.04 -13.21 -7.01
N PHE A 288 23.93 -12.05 -6.36
CA PHE A 288 24.72 -10.87 -6.67
C PHE A 288 26.02 -10.91 -5.87
N THR A 289 27.14 -10.60 -6.51
CA THR A 289 28.42 -10.42 -5.82
C THR A 289 28.92 -9.02 -6.11
N ASN A 290 29.16 -8.22 -5.07
CA ASN A 290 29.80 -6.93 -5.20
C ASN A 290 31.24 -7.02 -4.67
N ALA A 291 32.21 -6.82 -5.55
CA ALA A 291 33.62 -6.73 -5.22
C ALA A 291 34.15 -5.36 -5.65
N ASP A 292 34.35 -4.47 -4.69
CA ASP A 292 34.88 -3.12 -4.89
C ASP A 292 34.09 -2.29 -5.93
N GLY A 293 32.76 -2.41 -5.92
CA GLY A 293 31.85 -1.70 -6.84
C GLY A 293 31.56 -2.45 -8.14
N ARG A 294 32.31 -3.51 -8.45
CA ARG A 294 32.00 -4.42 -9.58
C ARG A 294 30.95 -5.43 -9.15
N VAL A 295 29.76 -5.34 -9.75
CA VAL A 295 28.64 -6.23 -9.43
C VAL A 295 28.50 -7.31 -10.49
N THR A 296 28.56 -8.57 -10.09
CA THR A 296 28.24 -9.73 -10.95
C THR A 296 26.96 -10.40 -10.48
N LEU A 297 26.20 -10.95 -11.44
CA LEU A 297 24.97 -11.70 -11.22
C LEU A 297 25.14 -13.12 -11.74
N VAL A 298 24.89 -14.09 -10.86
CA VAL A 298 24.97 -15.52 -11.18
C VAL A 298 23.60 -16.16 -10.99
N PRO A 299 22.95 -16.65 -12.07
CA PRO A 299 21.69 -17.39 -11.96
C PRO A 299 21.91 -18.76 -11.31
N GLN A 300 20.90 -19.26 -10.59
CA GLN A 300 20.88 -20.66 -10.15
C GLN A 300 20.37 -21.61 -11.25
N ASP A 301 20.64 -22.90 -11.09
CA ASP A 301 20.18 -23.91 -12.04
C ASP A 301 18.64 -23.85 -12.22
N LYS A 302 18.21 -23.84 -13.49
CA LYS A 302 16.80 -23.88 -13.92
C LYS A 302 15.97 -22.67 -13.51
N CYS A 303 16.61 -21.53 -13.22
CA CYS A 303 15.92 -20.26 -13.03
C CYS A 303 15.93 -19.41 -14.32
N LYS A 304 14.97 -18.49 -14.43
CA LYS A 304 14.95 -17.49 -15.51
C LYS A 304 15.50 -16.18 -14.97
N VAL A 305 16.65 -15.77 -15.48
CA VAL A 305 17.25 -14.46 -15.23
C VAL A 305 17.53 -13.82 -16.58
N VAL A 306 17.02 -12.62 -16.77
CA VAL A 306 17.19 -11.85 -18.01
C VAL A 306 17.96 -10.59 -17.68
N VAL A 307 18.97 -10.28 -18.49
CA VAL A 307 19.69 -9.02 -18.46
C VAL A 307 19.60 -8.41 -19.85
N ASN A 308 19.07 -7.19 -19.95
CA ASN A 308 18.95 -6.44 -21.20
C ASN A 308 18.21 -7.23 -22.30
N GLY A 309 17.07 -7.82 -21.93
CA GLY A 309 16.23 -8.66 -22.80
C GLY A 309 16.77 -10.07 -23.06
N VAL A 310 18.02 -10.38 -22.72
CA VAL A 310 18.64 -11.68 -23.00
C VAL A 310 18.70 -12.56 -21.75
N THR A 311 18.28 -13.82 -21.87
CA THR A 311 18.38 -14.80 -20.76
C THR A 311 19.84 -15.20 -20.55
N ILE A 312 20.31 -15.09 -19.30
CA ILE A 312 21.68 -15.47 -18.92
C ILE A 312 21.68 -16.84 -18.22
N THR A 313 22.74 -17.61 -18.43
CA THR A 313 22.94 -18.93 -17.80
C THR A 313 24.23 -19.04 -16.99
N GLY A 314 25.08 -18.01 -17.05
CA GLY A 314 26.36 -17.96 -16.36
C GLY A 314 26.59 -16.60 -15.71
N GLU A 315 27.74 -16.46 -15.05
CA GLU A 315 28.14 -15.21 -14.42
C GLU A 315 28.17 -14.08 -15.44
N THR A 316 27.46 -12.99 -15.12
CA THR A 316 27.36 -11.80 -15.95
C THR A 316 27.67 -10.57 -15.11
N GLU A 317 28.62 -9.75 -15.55
CA GLU A 317 28.90 -8.45 -14.93
C GLU A 317 27.84 -7.44 -15.33
N LEU A 318 27.29 -6.72 -14.34
CA LEU A 318 26.26 -5.71 -14.55
C LEU A 318 26.88 -4.32 -14.67
N GLN A 319 26.36 -3.53 -15.60
CA GLN A 319 26.73 -2.15 -15.83
C GLN A 319 25.59 -1.20 -15.42
N HIS A 320 25.94 0.04 -15.07
CA HIS A 320 24.93 1.06 -14.76
C HIS A 320 23.84 1.13 -15.84
N SER A 321 22.58 1.17 -15.39
CA SER A 321 21.36 1.15 -16.21
C SER A 321 20.99 -0.20 -16.83
N ASP A 322 21.61 -1.33 -16.40
CA ASP A 322 21.17 -2.66 -16.84
C ASP A 322 19.76 -3.02 -16.37
N ARG A 323 18.97 -3.60 -17.28
CA ARG A 323 17.59 -4.05 -17.01
C ARG A 323 17.64 -5.52 -16.62
N VAL A 324 17.33 -5.81 -15.37
CA VAL A 324 17.35 -7.17 -14.81
C VAL A 324 15.93 -7.65 -14.56
N ILE A 325 15.56 -8.81 -15.09
CA ILE A 325 14.30 -9.49 -14.77
C ILE A 325 14.61 -10.82 -14.09
N LEU A 326 14.03 -11.03 -12.92
CA LEU A 326 14.11 -12.26 -12.14
C LEU A 326 12.76 -12.99 -12.20
N GLY A 327 12.79 -14.30 -12.49
CA GLY A 327 11.58 -15.12 -12.63
C GLY A 327 10.71 -14.68 -13.79
N SER A 328 9.38 -14.73 -13.61
CA SER A 328 8.43 -14.41 -14.68
C SER A 328 8.28 -12.90 -14.92
N ASN A 329 8.32 -12.07 -13.88
CA ASN A 329 7.98 -10.64 -14.01
C ASN A 329 8.57 -9.71 -12.94
N SER A 330 9.61 -10.11 -12.21
CA SER A 330 10.23 -9.21 -11.22
C SER A 330 11.30 -8.36 -11.89
N ALA A 331 10.90 -7.19 -12.39
CA ALA A 331 11.74 -6.27 -13.15
C ALA A 331 12.46 -5.25 -12.24
N TYR A 332 13.74 -5.03 -12.51
CA TYR A 332 14.61 -4.11 -11.78
C TYR A 332 15.54 -3.38 -12.74
N LEU A 333 15.71 -2.08 -12.51
CA LEU A 333 16.82 -1.32 -13.07
C LEU A 333 18.01 -1.39 -12.12
N PHE A 334 19.15 -1.85 -12.61
CA PHE A 334 20.39 -1.85 -11.86
C PHE A 334 21.07 -0.48 -11.94
N VAL A 335 21.23 0.14 -10.78
CA VAL A 335 21.98 1.38 -10.61
C VAL A 335 23.37 1.05 -10.09
N GLY A 336 24.34 1.11 -10.99
CA GLY A 336 25.76 0.86 -10.70
C GLY A 336 26.39 1.75 -9.61
N PRO A 337 27.67 1.53 -9.29
CA PRO A 337 28.39 2.29 -8.27
C PRO A 337 28.41 3.79 -8.61
N PRO A 338 28.50 4.68 -7.60
CA PRO A 338 28.43 6.13 -7.81
C PRO A 338 29.36 6.68 -8.90
N ALA A 339 30.54 6.08 -9.07
CA ALA A 339 31.53 6.49 -10.07
C ALA A 339 31.09 6.24 -11.53
N GLU A 340 30.14 5.34 -11.78
CA GLU A 340 29.66 4.97 -13.12
C GLU A 340 28.35 5.66 -13.51
N ARG A 341 27.72 6.38 -12.56
CA ARG A 341 26.41 6.99 -12.78
C ARG A 341 26.54 8.23 -13.65
N THR A 342 25.68 8.31 -14.65
CA THR A 342 25.58 9.47 -15.54
C THR A 342 24.33 10.29 -15.22
N GLU A 343 24.22 11.50 -15.76
CA GLU A 343 23.00 12.31 -15.70
C GLU A 343 21.90 11.80 -16.66
N GLU A 344 21.85 10.49 -16.91
CA GLU A 344 20.83 9.89 -17.76
C GLU A 344 19.45 9.96 -17.08
N ASP A 345 18.42 10.27 -17.87
CA ASP A 345 17.04 10.21 -17.40
C ASP A 345 16.60 8.75 -17.25
N LEU A 346 16.68 8.25 -16.02
CA LEU A 346 16.28 6.89 -15.68
C LEU A 346 14.77 6.67 -15.90
N SER A 347 13.94 7.72 -15.92
CA SER A 347 12.48 7.57 -16.08
C SER A 347 12.06 6.97 -17.41
N ARG A 348 12.97 6.96 -18.41
CA ARG A 348 12.76 6.31 -19.70
C ARG A 348 12.66 4.78 -19.60
N TYR A 349 13.20 4.18 -18.54
CA TYR A 349 13.21 2.73 -18.33
C TYR A 349 11.96 2.29 -17.58
N ASP A 350 10.79 2.57 -18.15
CA ASP A 350 9.51 2.13 -17.61
C ASP A 350 9.25 0.64 -17.93
N TYR A 351 8.12 0.13 -17.44
CA TYR A 351 7.79 -1.28 -17.62
C TYR A 351 7.60 -1.65 -19.10
N ASP A 352 7.00 -0.77 -19.89
CA ASP A 352 6.78 -0.97 -21.32
C ASP A 352 8.13 -1.04 -22.06
N PHE A 353 9.12 -0.24 -21.66
CA PHE A 353 10.49 -0.34 -22.17
C PHE A 353 11.07 -1.74 -21.95
N PHE A 354 10.98 -2.28 -20.72
CA PHE A 354 11.45 -3.64 -20.41
C PHE A 354 10.77 -4.70 -21.27
N GLN A 355 9.45 -4.61 -21.44
CA GLN A 355 8.71 -5.56 -22.28
C GLN A 355 9.06 -5.43 -23.76
N SER A 356 9.28 -4.21 -24.25
CA SER A 356 9.71 -3.95 -25.63
C SER A 356 11.09 -4.53 -25.92
N GLU A 357 12.01 -4.44 -24.95
CA GLU A 357 13.36 -4.98 -25.05
C GLU A 357 13.34 -6.52 -25.07
N LEU A 358 12.54 -7.13 -24.20
CA LEU A 358 12.34 -8.58 -24.18
C LEU A 358 11.69 -9.08 -25.47
N ALA A 359 10.68 -8.38 -25.99
CA ALA A 359 10.07 -8.70 -27.29
C ALA A 359 11.09 -8.61 -28.44
N ALA A 360 11.94 -7.58 -28.45
CA ALA A 360 12.97 -7.41 -29.46
C ALA A 360 13.98 -8.56 -29.45
N ALA A 361 14.36 -9.05 -28.26
CA ALA A 361 15.24 -10.20 -28.08
C ALA A 361 14.61 -11.52 -28.58
N GLU A 362 13.29 -11.67 -28.47
CA GLU A 362 12.52 -12.77 -29.10
C GLU A 362 12.32 -12.57 -30.61
N GLY A 363 12.80 -11.45 -31.15
CA GLY A 363 12.77 -11.14 -32.57
C GLY A 363 11.54 -10.35 -33.00
N PHE A 364 10.74 -9.82 -32.07
CA PHE A 364 9.54 -9.04 -32.33
C PHE A 364 9.79 -7.55 -32.04
N SER A 365 9.92 -6.73 -33.08
CA SER A 365 10.13 -5.28 -32.97
C SER A 365 9.32 -4.50 -34.01
N VAL A 366 9.05 -3.22 -33.72
CA VAL A 366 8.33 -2.31 -34.62
C VAL A 366 8.98 -2.28 -36.01
N ASP A 367 10.30 -2.21 -36.10
CA ASP A 367 11.03 -2.18 -37.38
C ASP A 367 10.85 -3.46 -38.19
N LYS A 368 10.85 -4.62 -37.52
CA LYS A 368 10.62 -5.93 -38.18
C LYS A 368 9.19 -6.10 -38.66
N LEU A 369 8.21 -5.52 -37.94
CA LEU A 369 6.80 -5.54 -38.32
C LEU A 369 6.50 -4.54 -39.46
N GLY A 370 7.17 -3.38 -39.47
CA GLY A 370 6.99 -2.32 -40.46
C GLY A 370 7.69 -2.58 -41.79
N ALA A 371 8.70 -3.46 -41.83
CA ALA A 371 9.45 -3.81 -43.05
C ALA A 371 8.61 -4.49 -44.16
N VAL A 372 7.35 -4.84 -43.89
CA VAL A 372 6.46 -5.53 -44.85
C VAL A 372 5.84 -4.57 -45.88
N GLY A 373 5.98 -3.25 -45.73
CA GLY A 373 5.59 -2.35 -46.82
C GLY A 373 5.52 -0.88 -46.43
N SER A 374 6.60 -0.14 -46.68
CA SER A 374 6.66 1.26 -47.16
C SER A 374 7.93 1.93 -46.67
N GLY A 375 8.65 2.58 -47.59
CA GLY A 375 9.89 3.31 -47.30
C GLY A 375 9.66 4.67 -46.64
N GLN A 376 8.86 4.73 -45.57
CA GLN A 376 8.69 5.93 -44.75
C GLN A 376 9.25 5.71 -43.34
N ASP A 377 10.04 6.68 -42.85
CA ASP A 377 10.71 6.71 -41.54
C ASP A 377 9.78 6.68 -40.30
N ARG A 378 8.46 6.48 -40.48
CA ARG A 378 7.48 6.39 -39.39
C ARG A 378 6.68 5.10 -39.51
N ALA A 379 6.75 4.27 -38.48
CA ALA A 379 5.98 3.03 -38.40
C ALA A 379 4.47 3.29 -38.52
N ASP A 380 3.78 2.42 -39.26
CA ASP A 380 2.33 2.45 -39.42
C ASP A 380 1.65 2.40 -38.03
N PRO A 381 0.67 3.28 -37.74
CA PRO A 381 -0.09 3.26 -36.48
C PRO A 381 -0.68 1.89 -36.13
N SER A 382 -1.05 1.09 -37.13
CA SER A 382 -1.59 -0.26 -36.97
C SER A 382 -0.51 -1.24 -36.49
N VAL A 383 0.72 -1.09 -36.99
CA VAL A 383 1.88 -1.88 -36.55
C VAL A 383 2.26 -1.53 -35.12
N LEU A 384 2.21 -0.24 -34.77
CA LEU A 384 2.46 0.22 -33.40
C LEU A 384 1.41 -0.29 -32.41
N ALA A 385 0.12 -0.31 -32.80
CA ALA A 385 -0.95 -0.86 -31.98
C ALA A 385 -0.75 -2.35 -31.70
N VAL A 386 -0.43 -3.13 -32.73
CA VAL A 386 -0.13 -4.57 -32.59
C VAL A 386 1.10 -4.81 -31.73
N PHE A 387 2.15 -3.99 -31.89
CA PHE A 387 3.34 -4.09 -31.07
C PHE A 387 3.02 -3.83 -29.59
N HIS A 388 2.24 -2.79 -29.32
CA HIS A 388 1.80 -2.44 -27.97
C HIS A 388 0.91 -3.54 -27.34
N ASP A 389 0.02 -4.15 -28.12
CA ASP A 389 -0.78 -5.28 -27.63
C ASP A 389 0.08 -6.52 -27.35
N TYR A 390 1.10 -6.78 -28.18
CA TYR A 390 2.05 -7.88 -27.96
C TYR A 390 2.80 -7.72 -26.64
N ILE A 391 3.41 -6.56 -26.39
CA ILE A 391 4.21 -6.32 -25.17
C ILE A 391 3.35 -6.38 -23.90
N LYS A 392 2.05 -6.09 -23.98
CA LYS A 392 1.11 -6.27 -22.86
C LYS A 392 0.70 -7.72 -22.61
N LEU A 393 0.55 -8.51 -23.68
CA LEU A 393 0.10 -9.90 -23.56
C LEU A 393 1.23 -10.88 -23.23
N MET A 394 2.45 -10.60 -23.68
CA MET A 394 3.63 -11.45 -23.47
C MET A 394 3.86 -11.81 -21.98
N PRO A 395 3.90 -10.85 -21.02
CA PRO A 395 4.08 -11.19 -19.60
C PRO A 395 2.94 -12.06 -19.04
N LEU A 396 1.70 -11.85 -19.49
CA LEU A 396 0.54 -12.65 -19.07
C LEU A 396 0.62 -14.10 -19.58
N VAL A 397 1.11 -14.30 -20.80
CA VAL A 397 1.35 -15.64 -21.36
C VAL A 397 2.45 -16.37 -20.59
N GLU A 398 3.53 -15.66 -20.25
CA GLU A 398 4.61 -16.23 -19.47
C GLU A 398 4.16 -16.60 -18.06
N GLU A 399 3.37 -15.73 -17.41
CA GLU A 399 2.76 -16.02 -16.11
C GLU A 399 1.86 -17.25 -16.18
N ALA A 400 1.01 -17.35 -17.22
CA ALA A 400 0.16 -18.53 -17.44
C ALA A 400 0.96 -19.82 -17.62
N ASN A 401 2.06 -19.77 -18.37
CA ASN A 401 2.97 -20.90 -18.56
C ASN A 401 3.65 -21.30 -17.25
N GLN A 402 4.12 -20.33 -16.47
CA GLN A 402 4.75 -20.57 -15.17
C GLN A 402 3.77 -21.19 -14.18
N MET A 403 2.55 -20.66 -14.09
CA MET A 403 1.47 -21.26 -13.30
C MET A 403 1.17 -22.69 -13.73
N SER A 404 1.15 -22.97 -15.03
CA SER A 404 0.94 -24.33 -15.54
C SER A 404 2.03 -25.28 -15.07
N GLN A 405 3.30 -24.85 -15.11
CA GLN A 405 4.43 -25.65 -14.63
C GLN A 405 4.35 -25.90 -13.11
N GLU A 406 4.08 -24.88 -12.31
CA GLU A 406 3.96 -25.00 -10.85
C GLU A 406 2.80 -25.91 -10.44
N LEU A 407 1.69 -25.86 -11.18
CA LEU A 407 0.53 -26.73 -11.00
C LEU A 407 0.70 -28.13 -11.62
N ARG A 408 1.85 -28.41 -12.23
CA ARG A 408 2.14 -29.67 -12.97
C ARG A 408 1.08 -29.98 -14.05
N LYS A 409 0.56 -28.94 -14.68
CA LYS A 409 -0.35 -29.04 -15.83
C LYS A 409 0.48 -29.00 -17.12
N VAL A 410 0.15 -29.87 -18.09
CA VAL A 410 0.86 -30.00 -19.38
C VAL A 410 0.29 -29.04 -20.44
N ARG A 411 -0.01 -27.79 -20.05
CA ARG A 411 -0.54 -26.77 -20.96
C ARG A 411 0.54 -25.73 -21.24
N LYS A 412 0.73 -25.42 -22.52
CA LYS A 412 1.64 -24.36 -22.96
C LYS A 412 0.84 -23.36 -23.79
N THR A 413 0.93 -22.10 -23.41
CA THR A 413 0.30 -20.97 -24.09
C THR A 413 1.36 -20.25 -24.91
N SER A 414 1.04 -19.88 -26.14
CA SER A 414 1.92 -19.05 -26.98
C SER A 414 1.13 -18.02 -27.76
N LEU A 415 1.80 -16.89 -28.03
CA LEU A 415 1.27 -15.79 -28.80
C LEU A 415 1.73 -15.95 -30.26
N TRP A 416 0.82 -15.81 -31.22
CA TRP A 416 1.13 -15.86 -32.65
C TRP A 416 0.61 -14.62 -33.35
N LEU A 417 1.39 -14.11 -34.31
CA LEU A 417 0.96 -13.04 -35.20
C LEU A 417 0.48 -13.64 -36.54
N LEU A 418 -0.80 -13.43 -36.87
CA LEU A 418 -1.42 -13.84 -38.13
C LEU A 418 -1.90 -12.60 -38.87
N GLN A 419 -1.21 -12.21 -39.94
CA GLN A 419 -1.59 -11.07 -40.80
C GLN A 419 -1.96 -9.80 -40.00
N VAL A 420 -1.07 -9.35 -39.10
CA VAL A 420 -1.26 -8.15 -38.26
C VAL A 420 -2.35 -8.30 -37.18
N THR A 421 -2.84 -9.52 -36.95
CA THR A 421 -3.74 -9.85 -35.83
C THR A 421 -3.04 -10.76 -34.82
N LEU A 422 -3.14 -10.43 -33.53
CA LEU A 422 -2.65 -11.27 -32.43
C LEU A 422 -3.64 -12.39 -32.13
N VAL A 423 -3.17 -13.64 -32.15
CA VAL A 423 -3.96 -14.82 -31.83
C VAL A 423 -3.30 -15.57 -30.68
N LEU A 424 -4.07 -15.78 -29.60
CA LEU A 424 -3.66 -16.60 -28.46
C LEU A 424 -3.94 -18.06 -28.78
N HIS A 425 -2.91 -18.92 -28.68
CA HIS A 425 -3.05 -20.35 -28.92
C HIS A 425 -2.66 -21.13 -27.66
N VAL A 426 -3.50 -22.09 -27.26
CA VAL A 426 -3.25 -22.97 -26.10
C VAL A 426 -3.03 -24.38 -26.62
N PHE A 427 -1.85 -24.94 -26.35
CA PHE A 427 -1.51 -26.32 -26.67
C PHE A 427 -1.67 -27.20 -25.44
N GLU A 428 -2.38 -28.31 -25.59
CA GLU A 428 -2.33 -29.47 -24.68
C GLU A 428 -1.36 -30.48 -25.29
N HIS A 429 -0.25 -30.75 -24.62
CA HIS A 429 0.54 -31.95 -24.94
C HIS A 429 -0.13 -33.13 -24.21
N GLN A 430 -0.65 -34.09 -24.99
CA GLN A 430 -1.13 -35.38 -24.48
C GLN A 430 0.00 -36.23 -23.91
#